data_AF-R7UJD9-F1
#
_entry.id   AF-R7UJD9-F1
#
_cell.length_a   1.000
_cell.length_b   1.000
_cell.length_c   1.000
_cell.angle_alpha   90.00
_cell.angle_beta   90.00
_cell.angle_gamma   90.00
#
_symmetry.space_group_name_H-M   'P 1'
#
loop_
_entity.id
_entity.type
_entity.pdbx_description
1 polymer ?
#
loop_
_entity_poly.entity_id
_entity_poly.type
_entity_poly.pdbx_seq_one_letter_code
_entity_poly.pdbx_strand_id
1 'polypeptide(L)'
;MRDKRVKTFRFEDYATNPIKSAEEIYEFLGAGKPDIVNQWISQNTYGDSVSADTYGTSRNSSAIVHKWKTNLSTNEIHLINTLCAETLELLGYS
;
A
#
# COMPACT_ATOMS: atom_id res chain seq x y z
N MET A 1 -7.65 -14.19 17.80
CA MET A 1 -8.61 -13.11 18.08
C MET A 1 -7.91 -11.79 17.79
N ARG A 2 -8.42 -10.96 16.87
CA ARG A 2 -7.80 -9.64 16.58
C ARG A 2 -8.18 -8.65 17.69
N ASP A 3 -7.20 -7.91 18.21
CA ASP A 3 -7.43 -6.85 19.19
C ASP A 3 -8.25 -5.73 18.53
N LYS A 4 -9.39 -5.36 19.13
CA LYS A 4 -10.26 -4.29 18.61
C LYS A 4 -9.62 -2.90 18.68
N ARG A 5 -8.48 -2.76 19.36
CA ARG A 5 -7.72 -1.51 19.50
C ARG A 5 -6.60 -1.36 18.48
N VAL A 6 -6.29 -2.40 17.71
CA VAL A 6 -5.23 -2.38 16.71
C VAL A 6 -5.81 -2.80 15.35
N LYS A 7 -5.80 -1.86 14.40
CA LYS A 7 -6.11 -2.15 13.00
C LYS A 7 -4.82 -2.31 12.23
N THR A 8 -4.63 -3.51 11.67
CA THR A 8 -3.51 -3.83 10.79
C THR A 8 -3.90 -3.59 9.34
N PHE A 9 -3.03 -2.94 8.59
CA PHE A 9 -3.17 -2.78 7.15
C PHE A 9 -1.96 -3.35 6.44
N ARG A 10 -2.22 -3.83 5.23
CA ARG A 10 -1.18 -4.20 4.29
C ARG A 10 -0.88 -2.98 3.41
N PHE A 11 0.41 -2.70 3.23
CA PHE A 11 0.86 -1.53 2.47
C PHE A 11 0.30 -1.56 1.05
N GLU A 12 0.18 -2.75 0.45
CA GLU A 12 -0.29 -2.93 -0.91
C GLU A 12 -1.74 -2.53 -1.13
N ASP A 13 -2.60 -2.75 -0.14
CA ASP A 13 -4.00 -2.35 -0.21
C ASP A 13 -4.12 -0.82 -0.10
N TYR A 14 -3.31 -0.23 0.79
CA TYR A 14 -3.22 1.23 0.94
C TYR A 14 -2.67 1.93 -0.30
N ALA A 15 -1.62 1.37 -0.92
CA ALA A 15 -1.01 1.93 -2.11
C ALA A 15 -1.91 1.82 -3.35
N THR A 16 -2.71 0.75 -3.46
CA THR A 16 -3.60 0.51 -4.60
C THR A 16 -4.92 1.28 -4.48
N ASN A 17 -5.50 1.36 -3.28
CA ASN A 17 -6.75 2.07 -3.04
C ASN A 17 -6.67 2.93 -1.76
N PRO A 18 -5.96 4.07 -1.84
CA PRO A 18 -5.71 4.92 -0.67
C PRO A 18 -6.97 5.59 -0.12
N ILE A 19 -7.95 5.93 -0.97
CA ILE A 19 -9.21 6.54 -0.53
C ILE A 19 -10.02 5.56 0.31
N LYS A 20 -10.23 4.33 -0.18
CA LYS A 20 -10.93 3.28 0.57
C LYS A 20 -10.20 2.96 1.87
N SER A 21 -8.88 2.87 1.83
CA SER A 21 -8.08 2.57 3.02
C SER A 21 -8.22 3.67 4.08
N ALA A 22 -8.30 4.94 3.66
CA ALA A 22 -8.58 6.03 4.58
C ALA A 22 -9.99 5.93 5.19
N GLU A 23 -11.01 5.56 4.41
CA GLU A 23 -12.37 5.31 4.94
C GLU A 23 -12.34 4.27 6.06
N GLU A 24 -11.69 3.13 5.82
CA GLU A 24 -11.57 2.06 6.83
C GLU A 24 -10.81 2.51 8.09
N ILE A 25 -9.81 3.40 7.95
CA ILE A 25 -9.09 3.98 9.09
C ILE A 25 -10.02 4.87 9.92
N TYR A 26 -10.75 5.78 9.28
CA TYR A 26 -11.65 6.70 9.98
C TYR A 26 -12.82 5.96 10.64
N GLU A 27 -13.39 4.95 9.98
CA GLU A 27 -14.37 4.04 10.57
C GLU A 27 -13.84 3.32 11.80
N PHE A 28 -12.61 2.79 11.73
CA PHE A 28 -11.95 2.14 12.85
C PHE A 28 -11.72 3.09 14.04
N LEU A 29 -11.41 4.36 13.76
CA LEU A 29 -11.25 5.40 14.78
C LEU A 29 -12.60 5.90 15.34
N GLY A 30 -13.73 5.52 14.74
CA GLY A 30 -15.04 6.05 15.10
C GLY A 30 -15.21 7.54 14.76
N ALA A 31 -14.48 8.03 13.77
CA ALA A 31 -14.46 9.44 13.36
C ALA A 31 -14.98 9.61 11.92
N GLY A 32 -15.62 10.73 11.63
CA GLY A 32 -15.98 11.08 10.25
C GLY A 32 -14.74 11.52 9.48
N LYS A 33 -14.49 10.93 8.30
CA LYS A 33 -13.41 11.37 7.41
C LYS A 33 -13.73 12.75 6.81
N PRO A 34 -12.90 13.78 7.05
CA PRO A 34 -13.08 15.08 6.40
C PRO A 34 -12.84 15.01 4.89
N ASP A 35 -13.59 15.77 4.10
CA ASP A 35 -13.45 15.79 2.62
C ASP A 35 -12.06 16.22 2.15
N ILE A 36 -11.40 17.11 2.90
CA ILE A 36 -10.03 17.58 2.61
C ILE A 36 -9.01 16.43 2.57
N VAL A 37 -9.29 15.33 3.28
CA VAL A 37 -8.42 14.14 3.28
C VAL A 37 -8.41 13.48 1.91
N ASN A 38 -9.56 13.39 1.22
CA ASN A 38 -9.61 12.83 -0.13
C ASN A 38 -8.79 13.65 -1.12
N GLN A 39 -8.87 14.98 -1.00
CA GLN A 39 -8.08 15.89 -1.84
C GLN A 39 -6.59 15.74 -1.56
N TRP A 40 -6.19 15.72 -0.28
CA TRP A 40 -4.80 15.55 0.12
C TRP A 40 -4.23 14.20 -0.34
N ILE A 41 -4.97 13.10 -0.12
CA ILE A 41 -4.60 11.78 -0.62
C ILE A 41 -4.38 11.85 -2.11
N SER A 42 -5.35 12.40 -2.85
CA SER A 42 -5.27 12.39 -4.31
C SER A 42 -4.05 13.15 -4.84
N GLN A 43 -3.71 14.28 -4.22
CA GLN A 43 -2.54 15.07 -4.56
C GLN A 43 -1.21 14.35 -4.28
N ASN A 44 -1.15 13.54 -3.20
CA ASN A 44 0.10 12.90 -2.78
C ASN A 44 0.29 11.48 -3.32
N THR A 45 -0.79 10.75 -3.63
CA THR A 45 -0.74 9.32 -4.01
C THR A 45 -1.03 9.04 -5.49
N TYR A 46 -1.77 9.92 -6.17
CA TYR A 46 -2.07 9.79 -7.61
C TYR A 46 -1.29 10.78 -8.48
N GLY A 47 -0.45 11.62 -7.89
CA GLY A 47 0.36 12.55 -8.66
C GLY A 47 1.15 11.82 -9.74
N ASP A 48 1.02 12.28 -10.99
CA ASP A 48 2.05 12.07 -11.99
C ASP A 48 3.38 12.44 -11.33
N SER A 49 4.44 11.69 -11.59
CA SER A 49 5.77 11.89 -11.02
C SER A 49 6.42 13.20 -11.52
N VAL A 50 5.75 14.34 -11.35
CA VAL A 50 6.08 15.65 -11.93
C VAL A 50 7.11 16.39 -11.10
N SER A 51 7.35 15.97 -9.85
CA SER A 51 8.60 16.32 -9.17
C SER A 51 9.43 15.05 -8.97
N ALA A 52 10.42 14.87 -9.84
CA ALA A 52 11.60 14.04 -9.59
C ALA A 52 12.48 14.67 -8.47
N ASP A 53 11.86 15.36 -7.52
CA ASP A 53 12.53 15.83 -6.33
C ASP A 53 12.74 14.62 -5.43
N THR A 54 14.02 14.40 -5.09
CA THR A 54 14.45 13.35 -4.18
C THR A 54 13.73 13.47 -2.83
N TYR A 55 13.30 14.69 -2.46
CA TYR A 55 12.58 15.00 -1.23
C TYR A 55 11.09 15.31 -1.42
N GLY A 56 10.54 15.12 -2.62
CA GLY A 56 9.13 15.38 -2.89
C GLY A 56 8.20 14.45 -2.10
N THR A 57 7.08 14.98 -1.61
CA THR A 57 6.08 14.23 -0.83
C THR A 57 5.05 13.50 -1.68
N SER A 58 5.02 13.77 -3.00
CA SER A 58 4.11 13.13 -3.95
C SER A 58 4.77 11.94 -4.66
N ARG A 59 4.10 10.79 -4.70
CA ARG A 59 4.51 9.60 -5.45
C ARG A 59 3.28 8.85 -5.97
N ASN A 60 3.37 8.30 -7.18
CA ASN A 60 2.39 7.33 -7.65
C ASN A 60 2.57 6.02 -6.87
N SER A 61 1.79 5.85 -5.81
CA SER A 61 1.98 4.76 -4.84
C SER A 61 1.63 3.40 -5.46
N SER A 62 0.62 3.35 -6.33
CA SER A 62 0.21 2.12 -7.04
C SER A 62 1.22 1.70 -8.11
N ALA A 63 1.97 2.62 -8.70
CA ALA A 63 3.07 2.29 -9.62
C ALA A 63 4.29 1.69 -8.89
N ILE A 64 4.54 2.07 -7.63
CA ILE A 64 5.72 1.63 -6.88
C ILE A 64 5.52 0.28 -6.18
N VAL A 65 4.31 0.01 -5.68
CA VAL A 65 4.02 -1.19 -4.87
C VAL A 65 4.36 -2.51 -5.59
N HIS A 66 4.24 -2.55 -6.91
CA HIS A 66 4.52 -3.74 -7.72
C HIS A 66 5.83 -3.64 -8.52
N LYS A 67 6.64 -2.61 -8.32
CA LYS A 67 7.86 -2.36 -9.10
C LYS A 67 8.91 -3.47 -8.95
N TRP A 68 8.94 -4.16 -7.81
CA TRP A 68 9.81 -5.33 -7.63
C TRP A 68 9.47 -6.45 -8.61
N LYS A 69 8.19 -6.65 -8.95
CA LYS A 69 7.75 -7.68 -9.91
C LYS A 69 8.23 -7.40 -11.33
N THR A 70 8.40 -6.12 -11.69
CA THR A 70 8.92 -5.71 -12.99
C THR A 70 10.45 -5.65 -13.03
N ASN A 71 11.10 -5.46 -11.87
CA ASN A 71 12.55 -5.34 -11.78
C ASN A 71 13.26 -6.69 -11.66
N LEU A 72 12.58 -7.70 -11.09
CA LEU A 72 13.15 -9.03 -10.92
C LEU A 72 12.85 -9.92 -12.13
N SER A 73 13.80 -10.79 -12.44
CA SER A 73 13.60 -11.86 -13.40
C SER A 73 12.63 -12.93 -12.85
N THR A 74 12.02 -13.70 -13.76
CA THR A 74 11.16 -14.82 -13.40
C THR A 74 11.86 -15.83 -12.48
N ASN A 75 13.17 -16.06 -12.68
CA ASN A 75 13.96 -16.97 -11.86
C ASN A 75 14.13 -16.45 -10.43
N GLU A 76 14.38 -15.15 -10.26
CA GLU A 76 14.48 -14.52 -8.94
C GLU A 76 13.14 -14.57 -8.19
N ILE A 77 12.04 -14.27 -8.89
CA ILE A 77 10.69 -14.36 -8.31
C ILE A 77 10.40 -15.81 -7.87
N HIS A 78 10.73 -16.79 -8.72
CA HIS A 78 10.53 -18.21 -8.40
C HIS A 78 11.38 -18.64 -7.20
N LEU A 79 12.64 -18.20 -7.14
CA LEU A 79 13.54 -18.49 -6.02
C LEU A 79 12.98 -17.91 -4.72
N ILE A 80 12.54 -16.65 -4.72
CA ILE A 80 11.93 -15.99 -3.55
C ILE A 80 10.68 -16.75 -3.10
N ASN A 81 9.76 -17.05 -4.02
CA ASN A 81 8.53 -17.77 -3.70
C ASN A 81 8.80 -19.17 -3.14
N THR A 82 9.87 -19.83 -3.61
CA THR A 82 10.26 -21.16 -3.12
C THR A 82 10.89 -21.08 -1.73
N LEU A 83 11.85 -20.16 -1.51
CA LEU A 83 12.53 -20.01 -0.24
C LEU A 83 11.62 -19.46 0.87
N CYS A 84 10.68 -18.59 0.50
CA CYS A 84 9.78 -17.91 1.44
C CYS A 84 8.37 -18.53 1.45
N ALA A 85 8.16 -19.71 0.88
CA ALA A 85 6.83 -20.31 0.69
C ALA A 85 5.99 -20.32 1.97
N GLU A 86 6.55 -20.86 3.06
CA GLU A 86 5.88 -20.94 4.37
C GLU A 86 5.55 -19.56 4.94
N THR A 87 6.44 -18.58 4.74
CA THR A 87 6.24 -17.22 5.23
C THR A 87 5.14 -16.51 4.43
N LEU A 88 5.15 -16.67 3.11
CA LEU A 88 4.12 -16.11 2.23
C LEU A 88 2.75 -16.69 2.56
N GLU A 89 2.66 -18.00 2.80
CA GLU A 89 1.43 -18.66 3.25
C GLU A 89 0.96 -18.11 4.61
N LEU A 90 1.85 -17.98 5.60
CA LEU A 90 1.54 -17.42 6.92
C LEU A 90 1.03 -15.97 6.83
N LEU A 91 1.54 -15.20 5.87
CA LEU A 91 1.14 -13.82 5.61
C LEU A 91 -0.09 -13.72 4.68
N GLY A 92 -0.61 -14.83 4.16
CA GLY A 92 -1.79 -14.88 3.29
C GLY A 92 -1.52 -14.52 1.82
N TYR A 93 -0.28 -14.66 1.37
CA TYR A 93 0.10 -14.61 -0.04
C TYR A 93 0.21 -16.05 -0.56
N SER A 94 -0.92 -16.62 -0.97
CA SER A 94 -1.00 -17.93 -1.64
C SER A 94 -1.17 -17.76 -3.15
#